data_AF-A0A4Z1HBH5-F1
#
_entry.id   AF-A0A4Z1HBH5-F1
#
_cell.length_a   1.000
_cell.length_b   1.000
_cell.length_c   1.000
_cell.angle_alpha   90.00
_cell.angle_beta   90.00
_cell.angle_gamma   90.00
#
_symmetry.space_group_name_H-M   'P 1'
#
loop_
_entity.id
_entity.type
_entity.pdbx_description
1 polymer ?
#
loop_
_entity_poly.entity_id
_entity_poly.type
_entity_poly.pdbx_seq_one_letter_code
_entity_poly.pdbx_strand_id
1 'polypeptide(L)'
;MSPSEESILELDNIEIIRDEGNGNSVVRNISIADFAGGDGRTAFVKMYGEGILKGYKNGIRKVFEKIGKIEGGNILFHCTAGKDRTGVVAALILAFFGASKEEVALDYALTRIGTEPHRERLLQGMLKWVGEKGLEQPGLDDLSSAKGENIIAFLNGMDAEWGSDVEQNVNCCEHVEGKKWSGVEGWLIEECGF
;
A
#
# COMPACT_ATOMS: atom_id res chain seq x y z
N MET A 1 13.13 -1.62 -34.76
CA MET A 1 12.38 -0.36 -34.57
C MET A 1 12.43 -0.02 -33.10
N SER A 2 13.11 1.06 -32.75
CA SER A 2 13.04 1.67 -31.41
C SER A 2 11.59 2.14 -31.16
N PRO A 3 11.03 1.99 -29.94
CA PRO A 3 9.78 2.65 -29.62
C PRO A 3 10.07 4.15 -29.53
N SER A 4 9.55 4.89 -30.49
CA SER A 4 9.46 6.35 -30.50
C SER A 4 8.57 6.82 -29.34
N GLU A 5 9.09 7.78 -28.59
CA GLU A 5 8.43 8.96 -28.00
C GLU A 5 6.92 8.87 -27.74
N GLU A 6 6.57 8.91 -26.45
CA GLU A 6 5.38 9.54 -25.85
C GLU A 6 4.08 9.50 -26.67
N SER A 7 3.30 8.42 -26.50
CA SER A 7 1.85 8.50 -26.72
C SER A 7 1.17 8.91 -25.41
N ILE A 8 1.21 10.21 -25.07
CA ILE A 8 0.26 10.79 -24.13
C ILE A 8 -1.08 10.84 -24.84
N LEU A 9 -2.02 9.97 -24.48
CA LEU A 9 -3.42 10.15 -24.83
C LEU A 9 -3.99 11.17 -23.83
N GLU A 10 -4.01 12.44 -24.22
CA GLU A 10 -4.88 13.43 -23.57
C GLU A 10 -6.32 13.05 -23.90
N LEU A 11 -6.93 12.25 -23.04
CA LEU A 11 -8.39 12.25 -22.92
C LEU A 11 -8.73 13.52 -22.13
N ASP A 12 -9.61 14.36 -22.68
CA ASP A 12 -10.00 15.63 -22.07
C ASP A 12 -10.20 15.49 -20.55
N ASN A 13 -9.39 16.21 -19.76
CA ASN A 13 -9.45 16.30 -18.29
C ASN A 13 -8.90 15.11 -17.47
N ILE A 14 -8.00 14.28 -18.01
CA ILE A 14 -7.32 13.21 -17.22
C ILE A 14 -5.83 13.51 -17.06
N GLU A 15 -5.40 13.80 -15.83
CA GLU A 15 -3.97 13.90 -15.47
C GLU A 15 -3.42 12.51 -15.08
N ILE A 16 -2.37 12.06 -15.78
CA ILE A 16 -1.72 10.76 -15.49
C ILE A 16 -0.37 10.99 -14.82
N ILE A 17 -0.22 10.46 -13.62
CA ILE A 17 1.03 10.45 -12.87
C ILE A 17 1.56 9.02 -12.80
N ARG A 18 2.82 8.82 -13.21
CA ARG A 18 3.52 7.54 -13.08
C ARG A 18 4.61 7.65 -12.02
N ASP A 19 4.71 6.66 -11.14
CA ASP A 19 5.82 6.48 -10.22
C ASP A 19 6.40 5.07 -10.43
N GLU A 20 7.67 5.04 -10.86
CA GLU A 20 8.42 3.79 -11.04
C GLU A 20 9.10 3.32 -9.75
N GLY A 21 8.94 4.09 -8.66
CA GLY A 21 9.64 3.89 -7.39
C GLY A 21 11.08 4.38 -7.45
N ASN A 22 11.74 4.46 -6.30
CA ASN A 22 13.11 4.95 -6.17
C ASN A 22 14.20 3.94 -6.58
N GLY A 23 13.83 2.84 -7.27
CA GLY A 23 14.73 1.75 -7.64
C GLY A 23 15.31 0.96 -6.46
N ASN A 24 14.96 1.32 -5.22
CA ASN A 24 15.51 0.74 -4.00
C ASN A 24 14.77 -0.57 -3.71
N SER A 25 15.45 -1.67 -4.01
CA SER A 25 14.78 -2.92 -4.30
C SER A 25 14.63 -3.82 -3.08
N VAL A 26 14.03 -3.32 -2.00
CA VAL A 26 13.76 -4.21 -0.85
C VAL A 26 12.82 -5.35 -1.27
N VAL A 27 11.90 -5.09 -2.22
CA VAL A 27 11.10 -6.13 -2.89
C VAL A 27 11.95 -7.20 -3.60
N ARG A 28 13.14 -6.87 -4.13
CA ARG A 28 14.03 -7.87 -4.75
C ARG A 28 14.74 -8.77 -3.73
N ASN A 29 14.79 -8.38 -2.46
CA ASN A 29 15.44 -9.13 -1.39
C ASN A 29 14.45 -9.91 -0.51
N ILE A 30 13.16 -9.91 -0.84
CA ILE A 30 12.16 -10.74 -0.17
C ILE A 30 11.97 -12.03 -0.99
N SER A 31 12.21 -13.15 -0.33
CA SER A 31 12.04 -14.50 -0.90
C SER A 31 10.62 -15.00 -0.65
N ILE A 32 10.10 -15.89 -1.51
CA ILE A 32 8.86 -16.63 -1.21
C ILE A 32 8.97 -17.36 0.14
N ALA A 33 10.15 -17.86 0.48
CA ALA A 33 10.38 -18.55 1.74
C ALA A 33 10.18 -17.65 2.97
N ASP A 34 10.30 -16.33 2.83
CA ASP A 34 10.01 -15.39 3.92
C ASP A 34 8.51 -15.43 4.29
N PHE A 35 7.65 -15.80 3.34
CA PHE A 35 6.21 -15.99 3.55
C PHE A 35 5.86 -17.38 4.10
N ALA A 36 6.82 -18.31 4.20
CA ALA A 36 6.61 -19.66 4.73
C ALA A 36 6.64 -19.72 6.27
N GLY A 37 7.31 -18.76 6.92
CA GLY A 37 7.53 -18.75 8.37
C GLY A 37 6.56 -17.83 9.10
N GLY A 38 6.09 -18.25 10.28
CA GLY A 38 5.34 -17.42 11.23
C GLY A 38 4.18 -16.65 10.60
N ASP A 39 3.17 -17.38 10.12
CA ASP A 39 1.94 -16.91 9.44
C ASP A 39 2.11 -15.93 8.26
N GLY A 40 3.35 -15.71 7.80
CA GLY A 40 3.70 -14.82 6.70
C GLY A 40 3.60 -13.33 7.04
N ARG A 41 3.07 -12.93 8.22
CA ARG A 41 2.82 -11.52 8.55
C ARG A 41 4.09 -10.68 8.57
N THR A 42 5.19 -11.20 9.10
CA THR A 42 6.47 -10.49 9.15
C THR A 42 6.99 -10.14 7.76
N ALA A 43 6.83 -11.04 6.79
CA ALA A 43 7.19 -10.79 5.41
C ALA A 43 6.32 -9.70 4.78
N PHE A 44 5.01 -9.71 5.06
CA PHE A 44 4.09 -8.66 4.59
C PHE A 44 4.38 -7.29 5.19
N VAL A 45 4.66 -7.19 6.49
CA VAL A 45 5.04 -5.92 7.13
C VAL A 45 6.30 -5.36 6.49
N LYS A 46 7.32 -6.20 6.29
CA LYS A 46 8.55 -5.79 5.60
C LYS A 46 8.30 -5.40 4.14
N MET A 47 7.49 -6.18 3.41
CA MET A 47 7.15 -5.89 2.02
C MET A 47 6.40 -4.56 1.87
N TYR A 48 5.42 -4.30 2.73
CA TYR A 48 4.63 -3.08 2.70
C TYR A 48 5.42 -1.88 3.20
N GLY A 49 6.14 -1.98 4.33
CA GLY A 49 6.95 -0.88 4.86
C GLY A 49 8.16 -0.56 3.97
N GLU A 50 9.09 -1.49 3.81
CA GLU A 50 10.31 -1.22 3.07
C GLU A 50 10.09 -1.23 1.55
N GLY A 51 9.33 -2.19 1.05
CA GLY A 51 9.14 -2.39 -0.38
C GLY A 51 8.19 -1.40 -1.04
N ILE A 52 7.12 -1.02 -0.33
CA ILE A 52 6.07 -0.15 -0.88
C ILE A 52 6.17 1.25 -0.32
N LEU A 53 6.06 1.41 1.00
CA LEU A 53 6.00 2.72 1.66
C LEU A 53 7.28 3.54 1.40
N LYS A 54 8.46 2.94 1.63
CA LYS A 54 9.75 3.59 1.34
C LYS A 54 10.09 3.58 -0.16
N GLY A 55 9.73 2.53 -0.88
CA GLY A 55 10.01 2.37 -2.32
C GLY A 55 9.26 3.36 -3.22
N TYR A 56 8.00 3.66 -2.88
CA TYR A 56 7.07 4.49 -3.67
C TYR A 56 6.65 5.75 -2.92
N LYS A 57 7.47 6.21 -1.97
CA LYS A 57 7.18 7.38 -1.12
C LYS A 57 6.72 8.59 -1.93
N ASN A 58 7.38 8.88 -3.05
CA ASN A 58 7.07 10.03 -3.89
C ASN A 58 5.69 9.90 -4.56
N GLY A 59 5.34 8.73 -5.08
CA GLY A 59 4.02 8.47 -5.64
C GLY A 59 2.92 8.57 -4.58
N ILE A 60 3.14 7.98 -3.40
CA ILE A 60 2.20 8.06 -2.28
C ILE A 60 2.01 9.52 -1.84
N ARG A 61 3.09 10.28 -1.64
CA ARG A 61 3.03 11.72 -1.32
C ARG A 61 2.18 12.47 -2.34
N LYS A 62 2.41 12.25 -3.64
CA LYS A 62 1.63 12.91 -4.71
C LYS A 62 0.14 12.59 -4.64
N VAL A 63 -0.25 11.38 -4.26
CA VAL A 63 -1.66 11.02 -4.05
C VAL A 63 -2.27 11.89 -2.96
N PHE A 64 -1.62 12.00 -1.80
CA PHE A 64 -2.09 12.86 -0.70
C PHE A 64 -2.11 14.36 -1.07
N GLU A 65 -1.10 14.85 -1.81
CA GLU A 65 -1.10 16.22 -2.32
C GLU A 65 -2.27 16.50 -3.27
N LYS A 66 -2.67 15.52 -4.10
CA LYS A 66 -3.83 15.65 -4.99
C LYS A 66 -5.13 15.61 -4.22
N ILE A 67 -5.27 14.70 -3.25
CA ILE A 67 -6.43 14.65 -2.35
C ILE A 67 -6.62 15.99 -1.64
N GLY A 68 -5.55 16.62 -1.15
CA GLY A 68 -5.64 17.91 -0.46
C GLY A 68 -5.92 19.12 -1.36
N LYS A 69 -5.76 19.01 -2.69
CA LYS A 69 -5.90 20.12 -3.65
C LYS A 69 -7.12 19.98 -4.57
N ILE A 70 -7.80 18.85 -4.57
CA ILE A 70 -8.89 18.59 -5.52
C ILE A 70 -10.13 19.41 -5.15
N GLU A 71 -10.51 20.35 -6.01
CA GLU A 71 -11.74 21.16 -5.85
C GLU A 71 -12.96 20.53 -6.56
N GLY A 72 -12.81 19.29 -7.04
CA GLY A 72 -13.81 18.49 -7.74
C GLY A 72 -13.17 17.44 -8.65
N GLY A 73 -13.89 16.35 -8.93
CA GLY A 73 -13.40 15.23 -9.75
C GLY A 73 -13.10 13.96 -8.96
N ASN A 74 -12.49 12.97 -9.62
CA ASN A 74 -12.18 11.66 -9.03
C ASN A 74 -10.69 11.34 -9.18
N ILE A 75 -10.12 10.64 -8.19
CA ILE A 75 -8.76 10.13 -8.25
C ILE A 75 -8.82 8.61 -8.44
N LEU A 76 -8.14 8.13 -9.48
CA LEU A 76 -7.91 6.70 -9.69
C LEU A 76 -6.43 6.40 -9.47
N PHE A 77 -6.13 5.46 -8.58
CA PHE A 77 -4.79 4.92 -8.40
C PHE A 77 -4.83 3.40 -8.56
N HIS A 78 -3.86 2.84 -9.26
CA HIS A 78 -3.79 1.41 -9.50
C HIS A 78 -2.34 0.94 -9.60
N CYS A 79 -2.15 -0.36 -9.45
CA CYS A 79 -0.90 -1.03 -9.79
C CYS A 79 -1.18 -2.09 -10.88
N THR A 80 -0.40 -3.16 -10.95
CA THR A 80 -0.60 -4.22 -11.94
C THR A 80 -1.83 -5.07 -11.62
N ALA A 81 -1.94 -5.54 -10.37
CA ALA A 81 -3.01 -6.44 -9.92
C ALA A 81 -4.07 -5.74 -9.06
N GLY A 82 -3.81 -4.50 -8.63
CA GLY A 82 -4.69 -3.78 -7.71
C GLY A 82 -4.65 -4.26 -6.26
N LYS A 83 -3.71 -5.14 -5.88
CA LYS A 83 -3.62 -5.70 -4.52
C LYS A 83 -2.62 -4.98 -3.62
N ASP A 84 -1.32 -5.20 -3.81
CA ASP A 84 -0.33 -4.81 -2.78
C ASP A 84 -0.10 -3.29 -2.73
N ARG A 85 0.44 -2.70 -3.80
CA ARG A 85 0.70 -1.24 -3.86
C ARG A 85 -0.57 -0.41 -3.77
N THR A 86 -1.63 -0.87 -4.43
CA THR A 86 -2.94 -0.21 -4.39
C THR A 86 -3.58 -0.33 -3.00
N GLY A 87 -3.55 -1.52 -2.40
CA GLY A 87 -4.10 -1.77 -1.08
C GLY A 87 -3.37 -1.01 0.02
N VAL A 88 -2.04 -0.86 -0.06
CA VAL A 88 -1.30 0.00 0.86
C VAL A 88 -1.74 1.46 0.71
N VAL A 89 -1.82 2.00 -0.51
CA VAL A 89 -2.31 3.38 -0.72
C VAL A 89 -3.73 3.57 -0.19
N ALA A 90 -4.65 2.64 -0.49
CA ALA A 90 -6.02 2.67 0.01
C ALA A 90 -6.06 2.63 1.55
N ALA A 91 -5.27 1.75 2.17
CA ALA A 91 -5.16 1.63 3.62
C ALA A 91 -4.67 2.92 4.28
N LEU A 92 -3.65 3.57 3.72
CA LEU A 92 -3.16 4.86 4.21
C LEU A 92 -4.23 5.95 4.12
N ILE A 93 -4.94 6.03 2.99
CA ILE A 93 -6.01 7.02 2.80
C ILE A 93 -7.14 6.80 3.82
N LEU A 94 -7.65 5.58 3.92
CA LEU A 94 -8.74 5.24 4.84
C LEU A 94 -8.34 5.50 6.30
N ALA A 95 -7.15 5.08 6.71
CA ALA A 95 -6.64 5.30 8.06
C ALA A 95 -6.44 6.80 8.36
N PHE A 96 -5.93 7.58 7.39
CA PHE A 96 -5.79 9.03 7.53
C PHE A 96 -7.14 9.74 7.75
N PHE A 97 -8.20 9.26 7.10
CA PHE A 97 -9.57 9.76 7.32
C PHE A 97 -10.27 9.14 8.54
N GLY A 98 -9.57 8.37 9.37
CA GLY A 98 -10.05 7.87 10.66
C GLY A 98 -10.80 6.55 10.61
N ALA A 99 -10.74 5.79 9.51
CA ALA A 99 -11.29 4.43 9.46
C ALA A 99 -10.56 3.51 10.47
N SER A 100 -11.30 2.59 11.07
CA SER A 100 -10.72 1.60 11.98
C SER A 100 -9.84 0.60 11.22
N LYS A 101 -8.91 -0.05 11.92
CA LYS A 101 -8.06 -1.08 11.30
C LYS A 101 -8.88 -2.24 10.74
N GLU A 102 -10.01 -2.55 11.35
CA GLU A 102 -10.96 -3.57 10.90
C GLU A 102 -11.68 -3.15 9.62
N GLU A 103 -12.07 -1.89 9.49
CA GLU A 103 -12.66 -1.34 8.26
C GLU A 103 -11.66 -1.37 7.11
N VAL A 104 -10.42 -0.98 7.37
CA VAL A 104 -9.32 -1.06 6.39
C VAL A 104 -9.02 -2.51 6.00
N ALA A 105 -9.03 -3.43 6.97
CA ALA A 105 -8.83 -4.85 6.71
C ALA A 105 -9.94 -5.47 5.86
N LEU A 106 -11.19 -5.05 6.10
CA LEU A 106 -12.34 -5.46 5.31
C LEU A 106 -12.20 -4.99 3.86
N ASP A 107 -11.91 -3.71 3.65
CA ASP A 107 -11.67 -3.15 2.32
C ASP A 107 -10.54 -3.90 1.58
N TYR A 108 -9.41 -4.10 2.25
CA TYR A 108 -8.29 -4.84 1.69
C TYR A 108 -8.69 -6.28 1.29
N ALA A 109 -9.45 -6.98 2.13
CA ALA A 109 -9.91 -8.35 1.86
C ALA A 109 -10.86 -8.44 0.66
N LEU A 110 -11.65 -7.39 0.36
CA LEU A 110 -12.51 -7.33 -0.82
C LEU A 110 -11.74 -7.40 -2.13
N THR A 111 -10.43 -7.10 -2.13
CA THR A 111 -9.55 -7.29 -3.28
C THR A 111 -9.67 -8.70 -3.87
N ARG A 112 -9.89 -9.72 -3.04
CA ARG A 112 -10.09 -11.10 -3.51
C ARG A 112 -11.20 -11.18 -4.55
N ILE A 113 -12.33 -10.50 -4.35
CA ILE A 113 -13.47 -10.52 -5.27
C ILE A 113 -13.05 -10.06 -6.68
N GLY A 114 -12.22 -9.01 -6.77
CA GLY A 114 -11.71 -8.50 -8.05
C GLY A 114 -10.58 -9.33 -8.66
N THR A 115 -9.75 -9.96 -7.83
CA THR A 115 -8.60 -10.76 -8.30
C THR A 115 -8.96 -12.18 -8.68
N GLU A 116 -9.98 -12.79 -8.05
CA GLU A 116 -10.37 -14.19 -8.30
C GLU A 116 -10.65 -14.48 -9.79
N PRO A 117 -11.42 -13.66 -10.54
CA PRO A 117 -11.64 -13.90 -11.98
C PRO A 117 -10.36 -13.89 -12.81
N HIS A 118 -9.29 -13.26 -12.28
CA HIS A 118 -8.01 -13.10 -12.95
C HIS A 118 -6.92 -13.96 -12.31
N ARG A 119 -7.28 -14.87 -11.37
CA ARG A 119 -6.33 -15.63 -10.55
C ARG A 119 -5.28 -16.35 -11.39
N GLU A 120 -5.71 -17.07 -12.42
CA GLU A 120 -4.79 -17.80 -13.30
C GLU A 120 -3.78 -16.86 -13.96
N ARG A 121 -4.24 -15.75 -14.55
CA ARG A 121 -3.36 -14.77 -15.18
C ARG A 121 -2.38 -14.14 -14.19
N LEU A 122 -2.84 -13.85 -12.97
CA LEU A 122 -2.02 -13.27 -11.91
C LEU A 122 -0.97 -14.27 -11.42
N LEU A 123 -1.33 -15.54 -11.26
CA LEU A 123 -0.41 -16.64 -10.94
C LEU A 123 0.64 -16.80 -12.04
N GLN A 124 0.26 -16.78 -13.31
CA GLN A 124 1.21 -16.85 -14.44
C GLN A 124 2.18 -15.64 -14.47
N GLY A 125 1.69 -14.45 -14.12
CA GLY A 125 2.53 -13.27 -13.99
C GLY A 125 3.53 -13.40 -12.83
N MET A 126 3.06 -13.88 -11.69
CA MET A 126 3.90 -14.16 -10.53
C MET A 126 4.92 -15.26 -10.83
N LEU A 127 4.55 -16.31 -11.57
CA LEU A 127 5.43 -17.41 -11.97
C LEU A 127 6.63 -16.95 -12.79
N LYS A 128 6.45 -15.97 -13.66
CA LYS A 128 7.56 -15.35 -14.39
C LYS A 128 8.52 -14.60 -13.46
N TRP A 129 8.04 -14.11 -12.33
CA TRP A 129 8.83 -13.39 -11.34
C TRP A 129 9.54 -14.34 -10.36
N VAL A 130 8.84 -15.39 -9.89
CA VAL A 130 9.39 -16.34 -8.92
C VAL A 130 10.14 -17.52 -9.54
N GLY A 131 9.95 -17.76 -10.84
CA GLY A 131 10.45 -18.95 -11.55
C GLY A 131 9.66 -20.22 -11.23
N GLU A 132 9.81 -21.26 -12.06
CA GLU A 132 9.08 -22.55 -11.91
C GLU A 132 9.26 -23.19 -10.52
N LYS A 133 10.44 -23.03 -9.92
CA LYS A 133 10.74 -23.52 -8.57
C LYS A 133 9.96 -22.82 -7.46
N GLY A 134 9.31 -21.69 -7.74
CA GLY A 134 8.49 -20.94 -6.79
C GLY A 134 7.13 -21.59 -6.50
N LEU A 135 6.63 -22.46 -7.40
CA LEU A 135 5.34 -23.16 -7.22
C LEU A 135 5.31 -24.15 -6.07
N GLU A 136 6.46 -24.75 -5.80
CA GLU A 136 6.62 -25.79 -4.78
C GLU A 136 7.08 -25.23 -3.43
N GLN A 137 7.31 -23.91 -3.35
CA GLN A 137 7.78 -23.27 -2.13
C GLN A 137 6.61 -23.07 -1.16
N PRO A 138 6.76 -23.44 0.13
CA PRO A 138 5.83 -23.00 1.15
C PRO A 138 5.80 -21.46 1.18
N GLY A 139 4.60 -20.87 1.38
CA GLY A 139 4.41 -19.40 1.40
C GLY A 139 3.84 -18.78 0.11
N LEU A 140 3.72 -19.53 -0.99
CA LEU A 140 3.13 -19.01 -2.24
C LEU A 140 1.65 -18.65 -2.09
N ASP A 141 0.88 -19.50 -1.42
CA ASP A 141 -0.54 -19.24 -1.15
C ASP A 141 -0.71 -17.97 -0.30
N ASP A 142 0.13 -17.80 0.71
CA ASP A 142 0.13 -16.62 1.57
C ASP A 142 0.50 -15.36 0.80
N LEU A 143 1.55 -15.40 -0.02
CA LEU A 143 1.93 -14.30 -0.92
C LEU A 143 0.79 -13.90 -1.86
N SER A 144 0.05 -14.88 -2.40
CA SER A 144 -1.07 -14.64 -3.30
C SER A 144 -2.32 -14.11 -2.60
N SER A 145 -2.47 -14.35 -1.29
CA SER A 145 -3.67 -14.02 -0.52
C SER A 145 -3.86 -12.52 -0.25
N ALA A 146 -5.12 -12.08 -0.15
CA ALA A 146 -5.49 -10.76 0.40
C ALA A 146 -6.13 -10.97 1.79
N LYS A 147 -5.29 -11.26 2.78
CA LYS A 147 -5.67 -11.43 4.19
C LYS A 147 -5.65 -10.07 4.89
N GLY A 148 -6.76 -9.70 5.53
CA GLY A 148 -6.90 -8.42 6.25
C GLY A 148 -5.92 -8.29 7.42
N GLU A 149 -5.52 -9.41 8.01
CA GLU A 149 -4.55 -9.47 9.10
C GLU A 149 -3.18 -8.91 8.68
N ASN A 150 -2.82 -9.01 7.41
CA ASN A 150 -1.55 -8.49 6.90
C ASN A 150 -1.55 -6.97 6.86
N ILE A 151 -2.67 -6.34 6.46
CA ILE A 151 -2.75 -4.88 6.45
C ILE A 151 -2.86 -4.32 7.87
N ILE A 152 -3.56 -5.01 8.79
CA ILE A 152 -3.57 -4.67 10.22
C ILE A 152 -2.16 -4.71 10.80
N ALA A 153 -1.41 -5.78 10.55
CA ALA A 153 -0.04 -5.91 11.04
C ALA A 153 0.85 -4.78 10.53
N PHE A 154 0.68 -4.38 9.26
CA PHE A 154 1.38 -3.24 8.69
C PHE A 154 1.02 -1.91 9.37
N LEU A 155 -0.28 -1.62 9.56
CA LEU A 155 -0.71 -0.39 10.24
C LEU A 155 -0.25 -0.34 11.70
N ASN A 156 -0.26 -1.47 12.41
CA ASN A 156 0.32 -1.54 13.75
C ASN A 156 1.83 -1.28 13.75
N GLY A 157 2.54 -1.76 12.72
CA GLY A 157 3.94 -1.43 12.52
C GLY A 157 4.17 0.07 12.31
N MET A 158 3.29 0.72 11.54
CA MET A 158 3.34 2.17 11.36
C MET A 158 3.08 2.92 12.67
N ASP A 159 2.08 2.52 13.45
CA ASP A 159 1.79 3.13 14.75
C ASP A 159 2.99 3.00 15.71
N ALA A 160 3.68 1.87 15.68
CA ALA A 160 4.87 1.66 16.51
C ALA A 160 6.09 2.47 16.05
N GLU A 161 6.23 2.72 14.75
CA GLU A 161 7.38 3.45 14.17
C GLU A 161 7.17 4.97 14.20
N TRP A 162 5.95 5.45 13.93
CA TRP A 162 5.63 6.87 13.72
C TRP A 162 4.49 7.42 14.59
N GLY A 163 3.82 6.60 15.40
CA GLY A 163 2.74 7.07 16.29
C GLY A 163 3.28 7.83 17.51
N SER A 164 2.54 8.86 17.96
CA SER A 164 2.99 9.76 19.06
C SER A 164 2.17 9.71 20.36
N ASP A 165 1.52 8.58 20.65
CA ASP A 165 0.53 8.34 21.73
C ASP A 165 0.61 9.16 23.03
N VAL A 166 -0.56 9.67 23.50
CA VAL A 166 -0.88 9.93 24.93
C VAL A 166 -2.40 9.89 25.26
N GLU A 167 -3.21 8.87 24.94
CA GLU A 167 -4.53 8.58 25.57
C GLU A 167 -5.69 9.64 25.72
N GLN A 168 -6.94 9.16 25.61
CA GLN A 168 -8.22 9.66 26.16
C GLN A 168 -9.18 10.60 25.39
N ASN A 169 -10.32 9.96 25.10
CA ASN A 169 -11.72 10.38 25.19
C ASN A 169 -12.29 11.50 24.30
N VAL A 170 -13.17 11.01 23.44
CA VAL A 170 -14.26 11.64 22.70
C VAL A 170 -15.00 12.70 23.54
N ASN A 171 -14.73 13.98 23.31
CA ASN A 171 -15.82 14.96 23.12
C ASN A 171 -15.36 16.32 22.57
N CYS A 172 -16.32 16.98 21.95
CA CYS A 172 -16.21 18.14 21.07
C CYS A 172 -15.55 19.40 21.65
N CYS A 173 -14.85 20.08 20.73
CA CYS A 173 -14.53 21.52 20.66
C CYS A 173 -13.40 22.08 21.56
N GLU A 174 -12.30 22.42 20.86
CA GLU A 174 -11.26 23.45 21.08
C GLU A 174 -10.01 23.18 21.99
N HIS A 175 -8.85 23.28 21.31
CA HIS A 175 -7.44 23.58 21.67
C HIS A 175 -6.67 22.76 22.74
N VAL A 176 -5.57 22.08 22.34
CA VAL A 176 -4.40 21.79 23.24
C VAL A 176 -3.07 21.51 22.49
N GLU A 177 -1.96 22.04 23.02
CA GLU A 177 -0.56 21.64 22.75
C GLU A 177 -0.35 20.15 23.14
N GLY A 178 0.22 19.34 22.23
CA GLY A 178 0.35 17.88 22.41
C GLY A 178 -0.31 17.06 21.28
N LYS A 179 -0.11 17.45 20.02
CA LYS A 179 -0.73 16.76 18.87
C LYS A 179 -0.27 15.30 18.81
N LYS A 180 -1.23 14.39 18.97
CA LYS A 180 -1.06 12.96 18.70
C LYS A 180 -1.36 12.70 17.24
N TRP A 181 -0.54 11.86 16.63
CA TRP A 181 -0.69 11.42 15.27
C TRP A 181 -0.76 9.89 15.27
N SER A 182 -1.65 9.34 14.46
CA SER A 182 -1.56 7.94 14.05
C SER A 182 -0.22 7.67 13.35
N GLY A 183 0.17 6.40 13.22
CA GLY A 183 1.36 6.04 12.47
C GLY A 183 1.34 6.54 11.02
N VAL A 184 0.16 6.64 10.41
CA VAL A 184 0.01 7.19 9.05
C VAL A 184 0.27 8.68 9.01
N GLU A 185 -0.32 9.44 9.93
CA GLU A 185 -0.09 10.89 10.02
C GLU A 185 1.36 11.20 10.37
N GLY A 186 1.95 10.47 11.33
CA GLY A 186 3.36 10.60 11.69
C GLY A 186 4.28 10.34 10.50
N TRP A 187 4.03 9.27 9.74
CA TRP A 187 4.78 8.98 8.52
C TRP A 187 4.62 10.09 7.46
N LEU A 188 3.42 10.62 7.25
CA LEU A 188 3.20 11.71 6.31
C LEU A 188 3.99 12.98 6.71
N ILE A 189 4.03 13.31 8.00
CA ILE A 189 4.76 14.47 8.51
C ILE A 189 6.27 14.24 8.40
N GLU A 190 6.78 13.15 9.00
CA GLU A 190 8.21 12.92 9.17
C GLU A 190 8.91 12.50 7.88
N GLU A 191 8.28 11.62 7.10
CA GLU A 191 8.90 11.04 5.90
C GLU A 191 8.48 11.74 4.62
N CYS A 192 7.23 12.20 4.58
CA CYS A 192 6.69 12.87 3.41
C CYS A 192 6.71 14.39 3.52
N GLY A 193 7.05 15.02 4.65
CA GLY A 193 7.22 16.47 4.75
C GLY A 193 5.93 17.27 4.49
N PHE A 194 4.81 16.78 5.04
CA PHE A 194 3.54 17.51 5.15
C PHE A 194 3.48 18.40 6.39
#